data_AF-A0A526QIX6-F1
#
_entry.id   AF-A0A526QIX6-F1
#
_cell.length_a   1.000
_cell.length_b   1.000
_cell.length_c   1.000
_cell.angle_alpha   90.00
_cell.angle_beta   90.00
_cell.angle_gamma   90.00
#
_symmetry.space_group_name_H-M   'P 1'
#
loop_
_entity.id
_entity.type
_entity.pdbx_description
1 polymer ?
#
loop_
_entity_poly.entity_id
_entity_poly.type
_entity_poly.pdbx_seq_one_letter_code
_entity_poly.pdbx_strand_id
1 'polypeptide(L)'
;DKVHVHAAWDSEEEARAVGEAIEAYQRQKHNLNDMAILVRASFQMRAFEDRFITLGLNYRVIGGPRFYERMEIRDALAFFRVVANSGDDLAFERIVNVPKRGLGEATIRQIHDTARALRIPMLEAAGNLAESDELKPKPRAALREVAANFERWQKALETTPHTELAETILEESGYTDMWKNDRSAEAPGRLENLKELVRSMEEYESLRSFLEHVALVM
;
A
#
# COMPACT_ATOMS: atom_id res chain seq x y z
N ASP A 1 32.58 -12.49 24.44
CA ASP A 1 32.11 -13.31 23.29
C ASP A 1 32.75 -12.88 21.99
N LYS A 2 32.78 -13.80 21.01
CA LYS A 2 33.21 -13.49 19.64
C LYS A 2 32.02 -12.97 18.84
N VAL A 3 32.26 -12.05 17.91
CA VAL A 3 31.25 -11.61 16.96
C VAL A 3 30.98 -12.75 15.98
N HIS A 4 29.71 -13.09 15.79
CA HIS A 4 29.27 -14.08 14.81
C HIS A 4 28.88 -13.37 13.51
N VAL A 5 29.30 -13.93 12.38
CA VAL A 5 28.91 -13.47 11.05
C VAL A 5 28.15 -14.60 10.37
N HIS A 6 26.95 -14.29 9.90
CA HIS A 6 26.11 -15.20 9.14
C HIS A 6 25.96 -14.62 7.72
N ALA A 7 26.04 -15.48 6.71
CA ALA A 7 25.80 -15.11 5.32
C ALA A 7 24.55 -15.84 4.86
N ALA A 8 23.61 -15.09 4.28
CA ALA A 8 22.35 -15.58 3.73
C ALA A 8 22.27 -15.23 2.24
N TRP A 9 21.55 -16.03 1.47
CA TRP A 9 21.36 -15.87 0.04
C TRP A 9 20.32 -14.80 -0.30
N ASP A 10 19.31 -14.65 0.57
CA ASP A 10 18.24 -13.67 0.44
C ASP A 10 17.78 -13.15 1.81
N SER A 11 16.87 -12.18 1.78
CA SER A 11 16.34 -11.53 2.99
C SER A 11 15.43 -12.46 3.81
N GLU A 12 14.77 -13.44 3.20
CA GLU A 12 13.92 -14.39 3.92
C GLU A 12 14.76 -15.38 4.74
N GLU A 13 15.84 -15.89 4.17
CA GLU A 13 16.79 -16.76 4.86
C GLU A 13 17.47 -16.02 6.01
N GLU A 14 17.90 -14.77 5.79
CA GLU A 14 18.45 -13.92 6.84
C GLU A 14 17.43 -13.76 7.99
N ALA A 15 16.18 -13.42 7.68
CA ALA A 15 15.13 -13.27 8.67
C ALA A 15 14.83 -14.57 9.41
N ARG A 16 14.85 -15.72 8.72
CA ARG A 16 14.66 -17.04 9.32
C ARG A 16 15.78 -17.36 10.31
N ALA A 17 17.03 -17.17 9.92
CA ALA A 17 18.19 -17.41 10.77
C ALA A 17 18.20 -16.52 12.02
N VAL A 18 17.86 -15.23 11.85
CA VAL A 18 17.73 -14.30 12.98
C VAL A 18 16.56 -14.69 13.90
N GLY A 19 15.41 -15.09 13.34
CA GLY A 19 14.27 -15.58 14.11
C GLY A 19 14.60 -16.83 14.94
N GLU A 20 15.30 -17.80 14.34
CA GLU A 20 15.76 -19.00 15.04
C GLU A 20 16.75 -18.69 16.17
N ALA A 21 17.65 -17.72 15.95
CA ALA A 21 18.58 -17.26 16.98
C ALA A 21 17.83 -16.61 18.16
N ILE A 22 16.84 -15.75 17.88
CA ILE A 22 16.00 -15.11 18.91
C ILE A 22 15.25 -16.17 19.72
N GLU A 23 14.63 -17.16 19.07
CA GLU A 23 13.95 -18.26 19.77
C GLU A 23 14.93 -19.07 20.64
N ALA A 24 16.14 -19.34 20.16
CA ALA A 24 17.17 -20.04 20.93
C ALA A 24 17.59 -19.26 22.19
N TYR A 25 17.68 -17.94 22.12
CA TYR A 25 17.95 -17.09 23.27
C TYR A 25 16.75 -16.96 24.22
N GLN A 26 15.53 -16.93 23.69
CA GLN A 26 14.29 -16.97 24.49
C GLN A 26 14.19 -18.26 25.31
N ARG A 27 14.56 -19.42 24.73
CA ARG A 27 14.63 -20.70 25.46
C ARG A 27 15.65 -20.67 26.61
N GLN A 28 16.68 -19.84 26.48
CA GLN A 28 17.67 -19.57 27.53
C GLN A 28 17.23 -18.46 28.52
N LYS A 29 15.96 -18.00 28.44
CA LYS A 29 15.35 -16.97 29.28
C LYS A 29 15.92 -15.55 29.11
N HIS A 30 16.49 -15.22 27.96
CA HIS A 30 16.80 -13.84 27.63
C HIS A 30 15.52 -13.06 27.27
N ASN A 31 15.44 -11.79 27.68
CA ASN A 31 14.30 -10.94 27.34
C ASN A 31 14.42 -10.41 25.91
N LEU A 32 13.30 -10.27 25.21
CA LEU A 32 13.27 -9.65 23.87
C LEU A 32 13.74 -8.19 23.89
N ASN A 33 13.50 -7.47 25.00
CA ASN A 33 13.95 -6.09 25.17
C ASN A 33 15.48 -5.93 25.24
N ASP A 34 16.22 -7.04 25.41
CA ASP A 34 17.69 -7.05 25.44
C ASP A 34 18.27 -7.33 24.03
N MET A 35 17.42 -7.46 23.02
CA MET A 35 17.80 -7.76 21.63
C MET A 35 17.37 -6.62 20.71
N ALA A 36 18.23 -6.26 19.75
CA ALA A 36 17.94 -5.25 18.76
C ALA A 36 18.47 -5.67 17.38
N ILE A 37 17.71 -5.37 16.34
CA ILE A 37 18.12 -5.54 14.95
C ILE A 37 18.34 -4.15 14.37
N LEU A 38 19.54 -3.92 13.86
CA LEU A 38 19.93 -2.66 13.23
C LEU A 38 20.06 -2.89 11.74
N VAL A 39 19.23 -2.21 10.95
CA VAL A 39 19.26 -2.25 9.49
C VAL A 39 19.76 -0.92 8.93
N ARG A 40 20.29 -0.95 7.71
CA ARG A 40 20.78 0.24 7.03
C ARG A 40 19.64 1.08 6.44
N ALA A 41 18.63 0.42 5.90
CA ALA A 41 17.50 1.05 5.24
C ALA A 41 16.18 0.44 5.74
N SER A 42 15.15 1.27 5.77
CA SER A 42 13.86 0.91 6.36
C SER A 42 13.11 -0.20 5.63
N PHE A 43 13.40 -0.46 4.35
CA PHE A 43 12.79 -1.55 3.60
C PHE A 43 13.32 -2.92 4.04
N GLN A 44 14.54 -2.99 4.59
CA GLN A 44 15.14 -4.24 5.05
C GLN A 44 14.45 -4.80 6.31
N MET A 45 13.65 -3.99 7.01
CA MET A 45 12.91 -4.43 8.19
C MET A 45 11.82 -5.45 7.84
N ARG A 46 11.30 -5.40 6.62
CA ARG A 46 10.12 -6.16 6.20
C ARG A 46 10.23 -7.66 6.42
N ALA A 47 11.27 -8.29 5.87
CA ALA A 47 11.45 -9.74 5.97
C ALA A 47 11.49 -10.20 7.45
N PHE A 48 12.05 -9.37 8.33
CA PHE A 48 12.03 -9.62 9.77
C PHE A 48 10.61 -9.46 10.35
N GLU A 49 9.88 -8.40 10.00
CA GLU A 49 8.49 -8.20 10.45
C GLU A 49 7.59 -9.38 10.05
N ASP A 50 7.60 -9.77 8.78
CA ASP A 50 6.79 -10.87 8.24
C ASP A 50 7.13 -12.20 8.94
N ARG A 51 8.42 -12.44 9.19
CA ARG A 51 8.88 -13.62 9.96
C ARG A 51 8.41 -13.58 11.40
N PHE A 52 8.49 -12.43 12.07
CA PHE A 52 8.07 -12.30 13.48
C PHE A 52 6.57 -12.44 13.65
N ILE A 53 5.78 -11.91 12.72
CA ILE A 53 4.33 -12.12 12.66
C ILE A 53 4.03 -13.62 12.53
N THR A 54 4.68 -14.29 11.58
CA THR A 54 4.50 -15.73 11.35
C THR A 54 4.86 -16.57 12.59
N LEU A 55 5.90 -16.17 13.33
CA LEU A 55 6.33 -16.84 14.57
C LEU A 55 5.53 -16.43 15.80
N GLY A 56 4.67 -15.40 15.72
CA GLY A 56 4.00 -14.82 16.87
C GLY A 56 4.96 -14.14 17.86
N LEU A 57 6.13 -13.69 17.39
CA LEU A 57 7.12 -12.99 18.21
C LEU A 57 6.73 -11.53 18.39
N ASN A 58 6.69 -11.06 19.64
CA ASN A 58 6.48 -9.65 19.94
C ASN A 58 7.69 -8.83 19.49
N TYR A 59 7.46 -7.81 18.67
CA TYR A 59 8.51 -6.92 18.19
C TYR A 59 8.05 -5.46 18.24
N ARG A 60 9.01 -4.55 18.19
CA ARG A 60 8.77 -3.11 18.09
C ARG A 60 9.70 -2.51 17.06
N VAL A 61 9.12 -1.82 16.08
CA VAL A 61 9.89 -1.01 15.13
C VAL A 61 10.23 0.34 15.77
N ILE A 62 11.50 0.70 15.70
CA ILE A 62 12.01 2.02 16.15
C ILE A 62 12.49 2.76 14.91
N GLY A 63 11.93 3.94 14.65
CA GLY A 63 12.32 4.78 13.51
C GLY A 63 11.25 5.01 12.44
N GLY A 64 10.00 4.59 12.66
CA GLY A 64 8.89 4.89 11.76
C GLY A 64 7.67 4.00 12.01
N PRO A 65 6.55 4.25 11.31
CA PRO A 65 5.39 3.36 11.30
C PRO A 65 5.75 2.01 10.65
N ARG A 66 4.98 0.94 10.97
CA ARG A 66 5.14 -0.38 10.31
C ARG A 66 5.02 -0.24 8.80
N PHE A 67 5.59 -1.17 8.03
CA PHE A 67 5.63 -1.06 6.55
C PHE A 67 4.26 -0.70 5.94
N TYR A 68 3.19 -1.43 6.29
CA TYR A 68 1.83 -1.18 5.80
C TYR A 68 1.14 0.07 6.38
N GLU A 69 1.67 0.63 7.46
CA GLU A 69 1.16 1.87 8.07
C GLU A 69 1.73 3.13 7.42
N ARG A 70 2.79 3.00 6.60
CA ARG A 70 3.41 4.13 5.88
C ARG A 70 2.43 4.78 4.90
N MET A 71 2.48 6.10 4.79
CA MET A 71 1.52 6.89 4.01
C MET A 71 1.45 6.40 2.56
N GLU A 72 2.61 6.22 1.95
CA GLU A 72 2.73 5.80 0.55
C GLU A 72 2.20 4.40 0.29
N ILE A 73 2.40 3.50 1.26
CA ILE A 73 1.88 2.14 1.20
C ILE A 73 0.37 2.14 1.40
N ARG A 74 -0.16 2.93 2.35
CA ARG A 74 -1.60 3.05 2.57
C ARG A 74 -2.35 3.62 1.38
N ASP A 75 -1.74 4.57 0.66
CA ASP A 75 -2.33 5.12 -0.57
C ASP A 75 -2.32 4.08 -1.70
N ALA A 76 -1.20 3.39 -1.91
CA ALA A 76 -1.10 2.31 -2.89
C ALA A 76 -2.13 1.20 -2.62
N LEU A 77 -2.22 0.74 -1.36
CA LEU A 77 -3.23 -0.23 -0.94
C LEU A 77 -4.66 0.26 -1.14
N ALA A 78 -4.93 1.55 -0.96
CA ALA A 78 -6.24 2.12 -1.21
C ALA A 78 -6.60 2.08 -2.71
N PHE A 79 -5.66 2.38 -3.62
CA PHE A 79 -5.88 2.17 -5.05
C PHE A 79 -6.23 0.70 -5.35
N PHE A 80 -5.44 -0.23 -4.83
CA PHE A 80 -5.65 -1.66 -5.05
C PHE A 80 -6.99 -2.15 -4.50
N ARG A 81 -7.39 -1.67 -3.33
CA ARG A 81 -8.69 -1.97 -2.72
C ARG A 81 -9.87 -1.48 -3.56
N VAL A 82 -9.81 -0.26 -4.09
CA VAL A 82 -10.89 0.26 -4.96
C VAL A 82 -10.98 -0.50 -6.27
N VAL A 83 -9.84 -0.93 -6.83
CA VAL A 83 -9.81 -1.81 -8.01
C VAL A 83 -10.42 -3.18 -7.66
N ALA A 84 -10.01 -3.80 -6.56
CA ALA A 84 -10.52 -5.11 -6.14
C ALA A 84 -12.00 -5.08 -5.70
N ASN A 85 -12.45 -3.96 -5.14
CA ASN A 85 -13.80 -3.74 -4.61
C ASN A 85 -14.21 -2.26 -4.83
N SER A 86 -15.06 -2.02 -5.83
CA SER A 86 -15.59 -0.67 -6.14
C SER A 86 -16.45 -0.06 -5.04
N GLY A 87 -16.93 -0.87 -4.08
CA GLY A 87 -17.73 -0.44 -2.93
C GLY A 87 -16.91 0.13 -1.76
N ASP A 88 -15.59 0.24 -1.92
CA ASP A 88 -14.70 0.69 -0.85
C ASP A 88 -14.58 2.24 -0.78
N ASP A 89 -15.64 2.86 -0.25
CA ASP A 89 -15.75 4.32 -0.19
C ASP A 89 -14.62 4.98 0.62
N LEU A 90 -14.18 4.36 1.72
CA LEU A 90 -13.10 4.87 2.55
C LEU A 90 -11.75 4.85 1.82
N ALA A 91 -11.49 3.79 1.04
CA ALA A 91 -10.30 3.73 0.21
C ALA A 91 -10.38 4.78 -0.91
N PHE A 92 -11.53 4.90 -1.58
CA PHE A 92 -11.72 5.86 -2.66
C PHE A 92 -11.56 7.31 -2.19
N GLU A 93 -12.20 7.70 -1.09
CA GLU A 93 -12.10 9.05 -0.52
C GLU A 93 -10.65 9.42 -0.21
N ARG A 94 -9.84 8.47 0.27
CA ARG A 94 -8.42 8.67 0.54
C ARG A 94 -7.62 9.04 -0.71
N ILE A 95 -7.88 8.39 -1.85
CA ILE A 95 -7.02 8.49 -3.04
C ILE A 95 -7.59 9.35 -4.17
N VAL A 96 -8.86 9.76 -4.10
CA VAL A 96 -9.55 10.43 -5.21
C VAL A 96 -8.82 11.69 -5.66
N ASN A 97 -8.19 12.41 -4.73
CA ASN A 97 -7.40 13.61 -4.99
C ASN A 97 -5.90 13.43 -4.71
N VAL A 98 -5.41 12.19 -4.73
CA VAL A 98 -3.98 11.85 -4.61
C VAL A 98 -3.53 11.09 -5.88
N PRO A 99 -2.60 11.62 -6.68
CA PRO A 99 -2.03 12.96 -6.64
C PRO A 99 -3.10 14.07 -6.80
N LYS A 100 -2.73 15.32 -6.53
CA LYS A 100 -3.67 16.46 -6.59
C LYS A 100 -4.25 16.62 -8.00
N ARG A 101 -5.56 16.38 -8.12
CA ARG A 101 -6.35 16.52 -9.37
C ARG A 101 -7.19 17.80 -9.42
N GLY A 102 -7.08 18.65 -8.41
CA GLY A 102 -7.89 19.87 -8.29
C GLY A 102 -9.33 19.60 -7.84
N LEU A 103 -9.55 18.45 -7.19
CA LEU A 103 -10.80 18.12 -6.52
C LEU A 103 -10.75 18.74 -5.12
N GLY A 104 -11.52 19.80 -4.90
CA GLY A 104 -11.59 20.46 -3.59
C GLY A 104 -12.57 19.76 -2.65
N GLU A 105 -12.53 20.13 -1.37
CA GLU A 105 -13.45 19.65 -0.33
C GLU A 105 -14.93 19.71 -0.73
N ALA A 106 -15.33 20.77 -1.46
CA ALA A 106 -16.70 20.91 -1.92
C ALA A 106 -17.09 19.82 -2.95
N THR A 107 -16.17 19.45 -3.83
CA THR A 107 -16.40 18.39 -4.82
C THR A 107 -16.44 17.02 -4.15
N ILE A 108 -15.53 16.76 -3.20
CA ILE A 108 -15.52 15.50 -2.44
C ILE A 108 -16.83 15.33 -1.65
N ARG A 109 -17.30 16.39 -0.97
CA ARG A 109 -18.60 16.39 -0.30
C ARG A 109 -19.76 16.12 -1.27
N GLN A 110 -19.74 16.73 -2.46
CA GLN A 110 -20.77 16.48 -3.46
C GLN A 110 -20.80 15.03 -3.93
N ILE A 111 -19.64 14.39 -4.13
CA ILE A 111 -19.56 12.95 -4.44
C ILE A 111 -20.21 12.13 -3.32
N HIS A 112 -19.87 12.42 -2.07
CA HIS A 112 -20.43 11.73 -0.91
C HIS A 112 -21.95 11.91 -0.81
N ASP A 113 -22.46 13.13 -1.00
CA ASP A 113 -23.89 13.43 -0.95
C ASP A 113 -24.65 12.72 -2.08
N THR A 114 -24.11 12.70 -3.31
CA THR A 114 -24.67 11.97 -4.44
C THR A 114 -24.66 10.46 -4.20
N ALA A 115 -23.55 9.90 -3.71
CA ALA A 115 -23.43 8.48 -3.36
C ALA A 115 -24.50 8.06 -2.36
N ARG A 116 -24.69 8.85 -1.30
CA ARG A 116 -25.70 8.62 -0.26
C ARG A 116 -27.13 8.76 -0.79
N ALA A 117 -27.40 9.77 -1.62
CA ALA A 117 -28.73 10.02 -2.17
C ALA A 117 -29.18 8.89 -3.11
N LEU A 118 -28.26 8.40 -3.95
CA LEU A 118 -28.52 7.33 -4.92
C LEU A 118 -28.33 5.92 -4.33
N ARG A 119 -27.72 5.80 -3.14
CA ARG A 119 -27.35 4.54 -2.49
C ARG A 119 -26.40 3.69 -3.35
N ILE A 120 -25.42 4.34 -3.94
CA ILE A 120 -24.38 3.73 -4.77
C ILE A 120 -23.00 4.05 -4.18
N PRO A 121 -21.95 3.27 -4.52
CA PRO A 121 -20.58 3.59 -4.11
C PRO A 121 -20.11 4.96 -4.60
N MET A 122 -19.16 5.57 -3.88
CA MET A 122 -18.58 6.86 -4.21
C MET A 122 -17.88 6.88 -5.58
N LEU A 123 -17.25 5.77 -6.00
CA LEU A 123 -16.65 5.66 -7.32
C LEU A 123 -17.71 5.78 -8.43
N GLU A 124 -18.85 5.12 -8.26
CA GLU A 124 -19.98 5.19 -9.21
C GLU A 124 -20.61 6.59 -9.21
N ALA A 125 -20.80 7.18 -8.02
CA ALA A 125 -21.28 8.55 -7.89
C ALA A 125 -20.34 9.57 -8.56
N ALA A 126 -19.02 9.38 -8.46
CA ALA A 126 -18.03 10.20 -9.14
C ALA A 126 -18.16 10.10 -10.66
N GLY A 127 -18.38 8.90 -11.20
CA GLY A 127 -18.68 8.69 -12.62
C GLY A 127 -19.97 9.40 -13.06
N ASN A 128 -21.05 9.26 -12.29
CA ASN A 128 -22.32 9.93 -12.59
C ASN A 128 -22.19 11.46 -12.57
N LEU A 129 -21.49 12.01 -11.57
CA LEU A 129 -21.21 13.45 -11.49
C LEU A 129 -20.33 13.93 -12.64
N ALA A 130 -19.40 13.10 -13.11
CA ALA A 130 -18.53 13.42 -14.24
C ALA A 130 -19.31 13.61 -15.56
N GLU A 131 -20.44 12.93 -15.71
CA GLU A 131 -21.35 13.06 -16.87
C GLU A 131 -22.47 14.09 -16.66
N SER A 132 -22.55 14.71 -15.48
CA SER A 132 -23.52 15.76 -15.17
C SER A 132 -23.00 17.17 -15.50
N ASP A 133 -23.89 18.16 -15.44
CA ASP A 133 -23.55 19.59 -15.47
C ASP A 133 -23.46 20.23 -14.06
N GLU A 134 -23.43 19.41 -13.00
CA GLU A 134 -23.41 19.90 -11.61
C GLU A 134 -22.02 20.34 -11.13
N LEU A 135 -20.96 19.98 -11.87
CA LEU A 135 -19.58 20.30 -11.55
C LEU A 135 -18.96 21.28 -12.53
N LYS A 136 -18.04 22.11 -12.03
CA LYS A 136 -17.19 22.96 -12.87
C LYS A 136 -16.37 22.10 -13.85
N PRO A 137 -15.96 22.65 -15.02
CA PRO A 137 -15.28 21.88 -16.05
C PRO A 137 -14.04 21.11 -15.59
N LYS A 138 -13.20 21.71 -14.75
CA LYS A 138 -11.93 21.10 -14.28
C LYS A 138 -12.17 19.90 -13.34
N PRO A 139 -12.90 20.02 -12.21
CA PRO A 139 -13.25 18.86 -11.39
C PRO A 139 -14.00 17.77 -12.16
N ARG A 140 -14.90 18.15 -13.06
CA ARG A 140 -15.64 17.21 -13.89
C ARG A 140 -14.72 16.36 -14.79
N ALA A 141 -13.78 17.00 -15.48
CA ALA A 141 -12.80 16.29 -16.31
C ALA A 141 -11.91 15.36 -15.48
N ALA A 142 -11.46 15.82 -14.30
CA ALA A 142 -10.67 14.99 -13.39
C ALA A 142 -11.43 13.75 -12.89
N LEU A 143 -12.71 13.88 -12.52
CA LEU A 143 -13.53 12.73 -12.12
C LEU A 143 -13.79 11.76 -13.27
N ARG A 144 -13.99 12.29 -14.49
CA ARG A 144 -14.14 11.44 -15.68
C ARG A 144 -12.91 10.57 -15.91
N GLU A 145 -11.73 11.16 -15.82
CA GLU A 145 -10.45 10.44 -15.96
C GLU A 145 -10.27 9.40 -14.85
N VAL A 146 -10.54 9.76 -13.59
CA VAL A 146 -10.46 8.83 -12.45
C VAL A 146 -11.41 7.65 -12.63
N ALA A 147 -12.68 7.90 -12.96
CA ALA A 147 -13.68 6.85 -13.16
C ALA A 147 -13.29 5.92 -14.31
N ALA A 148 -12.85 6.47 -15.44
CA ALA A 148 -12.41 5.69 -16.60
C ALA A 148 -11.17 4.83 -16.29
N ASN A 149 -10.22 5.35 -15.51
CA ASN A 149 -9.04 4.59 -15.09
C ASN A 149 -9.41 3.41 -14.19
N PHE A 150 -10.24 3.63 -13.17
CA PHE A 150 -10.69 2.53 -12.31
C PHE A 150 -11.50 1.48 -13.07
N GLU A 151 -12.35 1.88 -14.01
CA GLU A 151 -13.09 0.94 -14.86
C GLU A 151 -12.13 0.08 -15.71
N ARG A 152 -11.08 0.69 -16.29
CA ARG A 152 -10.05 -0.06 -17.04
C ARG A 152 -9.28 -1.03 -16.15
N TRP A 153 -8.81 -0.59 -14.98
CA TRP A 153 -8.05 -1.44 -14.05
C TRP A 153 -8.90 -2.59 -13.50
N GLN A 154 -10.19 -2.34 -13.22
CA GLN A 154 -11.12 -3.37 -12.80
C GLN A 154 -11.32 -4.45 -13.87
N LYS A 155 -11.41 -4.08 -15.15
CA LYS A 155 -11.48 -5.04 -16.25
C LYS A 155 -10.18 -5.85 -16.39
N ALA A 156 -9.04 -5.24 -16.09
CA ALA A 156 -7.73 -5.88 -16.19
C ALA A 156 -7.46 -6.91 -15.07
N LEU A 157 -8.21 -6.89 -13.96
CA LEU A 157 -8.04 -7.83 -12.84
C LEU A 157 -8.06 -9.31 -13.25
N GLU A 158 -8.89 -9.64 -14.24
CA GLU A 158 -9.08 -11.03 -14.68
C GLU A 158 -8.10 -11.45 -15.77
N THR A 159 -7.40 -10.49 -16.40
CA THR A 159 -6.59 -10.73 -17.62
C THR A 159 -5.12 -10.40 -17.48
N THR A 160 -4.73 -9.72 -16.39
CA THR A 160 -3.38 -9.20 -16.19
C THR A 160 -2.83 -9.74 -14.88
N PRO A 161 -1.56 -10.20 -14.83
CA PRO A 161 -0.90 -10.56 -13.58
C PRO A 161 -1.00 -9.41 -12.56
N HIS A 162 -1.29 -9.73 -11.30
CA HIS A 162 -1.60 -8.73 -10.28
C HIS A 162 -0.42 -7.82 -9.94
N THR A 163 0.82 -8.28 -10.11
CA THR A 163 2.03 -7.47 -9.97
C THR A 163 2.12 -6.42 -11.08
N GLU A 164 1.95 -6.82 -12.35
CA GLU A 164 1.92 -5.91 -13.50
C GLU A 164 0.76 -4.92 -13.41
N LEU A 165 -0.41 -5.38 -12.96
CA LEU A 165 -1.57 -4.52 -12.74
C LEU A 165 -1.29 -3.50 -11.63
N ALA A 166 -0.63 -3.90 -10.55
CA ALA A 166 -0.24 -2.99 -9.47
C ALA A 166 0.72 -1.89 -9.96
N GLU A 167 1.74 -2.25 -10.74
CA GLU A 167 2.63 -1.27 -11.37
C GLU A 167 1.85 -0.31 -12.27
N THR A 168 0.99 -0.86 -13.14
CA THR A 168 0.14 -0.08 -14.06
C THR A 168 -0.73 0.92 -13.30
N ILE A 169 -1.37 0.49 -12.20
CA ILE A 169 -2.20 1.36 -11.35
C ILE A 169 -1.36 2.50 -10.76
N LEU A 170 -0.18 2.21 -10.19
CA LEU A 170 0.66 3.22 -9.56
C LEU A 170 1.23 4.23 -10.57
N GLU A 171 1.54 3.79 -11.79
CA GLU A 171 2.01 4.65 -12.87
C GLU A 171 0.88 5.48 -13.49
N GLU A 172 -0.18 4.85 -13.98
CA GLU A 172 -1.28 5.54 -14.67
C GLU A 172 -2.11 6.45 -13.73
N SER A 173 -2.15 6.16 -12.43
CA SER A 173 -2.74 7.08 -11.44
C SER A 173 -1.94 8.37 -11.25
N GLY A 174 -0.68 8.40 -11.73
CA GLY A 174 0.31 9.44 -11.49
C GLY A 174 0.97 9.36 -10.10
N TYR A 175 0.67 8.33 -9.30
CA TYR A 175 1.15 8.22 -7.93
C TYR A 175 2.68 8.07 -7.86
N THR A 176 3.25 7.23 -8.71
CA THR A 176 4.70 7.07 -8.84
C THR A 176 5.36 8.39 -9.27
N ASP A 177 4.77 9.09 -10.24
CA ASP A 177 5.33 10.32 -10.77
C ASP A 177 5.23 11.49 -9.79
N MET A 178 4.22 11.50 -8.92
CA MET A 178 4.13 12.45 -7.81
C MET A 178 5.35 12.34 -6.90
N TRP A 179 5.77 11.12 -6.53
CA TRP A 179 6.95 10.91 -5.70
C TRP A 179 8.26 11.15 -6.45
N LYS A 180 8.35 10.81 -7.75
CA LYS A 180 9.54 11.13 -8.58
C LYS A 180 9.80 12.64 -8.65
N ASN A 181 8.74 13.45 -8.69
CA ASN A 181 8.84 14.90 -8.80
C ASN A 181 8.95 15.61 -7.43
N ASP A 182 8.81 14.88 -6.32
CA ASP A 182 8.96 15.40 -4.97
C ASP A 182 10.46 15.60 -4.65
N ARG A 183 10.80 16.79 -4.14
CA ARG A 183 12.19 17.20 -3.83
C ARG A 183 12.57 16.99 -2.36
N SER A 184 11.70 16.40 -1.55
CA SER A 184 11.97 16.08 -0.15
C SER A 184 13.00 14.96 -0.05
N ALA A 185 13.74 14.93 1.06
CA ALA A 185 14.76 13.91 1.32
C ALA A 185 14.16 12.49 1.44
N GLU A 186 12.87 12.38 1.72
CA GLU A 186 12.17 11.10 1.91
C GLU A 186 11.66 10.49 0.59
N ALA A 187 11.54 11.28 -0.47
CA ALA A 187 10.94 10.85 -1.74
C ALA A 187 11.61 9.62 -2.38
N PRO A 188 12.96 9.51 -2.42
CA PRO A 188 13.60 8.29 -2.93
C PRO A 188 13.25 7.03 -2.12
N GLY A 189 13.16 7.17 -0.79
CA GLY A 189 12.77 6.05 0.08
C GLY A 189 11.32 5.62 -0.11
N ARG A 190 10.40 6.57 -0.37
CA ARG A 190 9.00 6.26 -0.69
C ARG A 190 8.87 5.48 -2.00
N LEU A 191 9.64 5.86 -3.02
CA LEU A 191 9.69 5.11 -4.29
C LEU A 191 10.24 3.69 -4.12
N GLU A 192 11.26 3.52 -3.28
CA GLU A 192 11.81 2.20 -2.95
C GLU A 192 10.77 1.34 -2.20
N ASN A 193 10.04 1.92 -1.26
CA ASN A 193 8.96 1.23 -0.55
C ASN A 193 7.84 0.77 -1.50
N LEU A 194 7.47 1.58 -2.50
CA LEU A 194 6.47 1.20 -3.51
C LEU A 194 6.94 0.03 -4.40
N LYS A 195 8.22 0.01 -4.79
CA LYS A 195 8.79 -1.12 -5.53
C LYS A 195 8.78 -2.39 -4.70
N GLU A 196 9.13 -2.28 -3.43
CA GLU A 196 9.11 -3.41 -2.50
C GLU A 196 7.68 -3.92 -2.24
N LEU A 197 6.69 -3.02 -2.20
CA LEU A 197 5.29 -3.40 -2.14
C LEU A 197 4.91 -4.28 -3.33
N VAL A 198 5.20 -3.85 -4.56
CA VAL A 198 4.91 -4.63 -5.77
C VAL A 198 5.64 -5.97 -5.75
N ARG A 199 6.95 -5.97 -5.43
CA ARG A 199 7.75 -7.20 -5.39
C ARG A 199 7.15 -8.25 -4.46
N SER A 200 6.72 -7.84 -3.28
CA SER A 200 6.10 -8.79 -2.34
C SER A 200 4.76 -9.35 -2.75
N MET A 201 4.11 -8.73 -3.72
CA MET A 201 2.87 -9.28 -4.26
C MET A 201 3.15 -10.56 -5.06
N GLU A 202 4.39 -10.79 -5.54
CA GLU A 202 4.78 -12.00 -6.29
C GLU A 202 4.51 -13.30 -5.52
N GLU A 203 4.53 -13.26 -4.18
CA GLU A 203 4.27 -14.43 -3.32
C GLU A 203 2.79 -14.86 -3.30
N TYR A 204 1.90 -14.03 -3.85
CA TYR A 204 0.45 -14.23 -3.80
C TYR A 204 -0.10 -14.59 -5.18
N GLU A 205 -1.15 -15.40 -5.22
CA GLU A 205 -1.75 -15.85 -6.48
C GLU A 205 -2.59 -14.77 -7.19
N SER A 206 -3.05 -13.75 -6.44
CA SER A 206 -3.89 -12.69 -6.99
C SER A 206 -3.85 -11.43 -6.11
N LEU A 207 -4.32 -10.31 -6.68
CA LEU A 207 -4.47 -9.05 -5.94
C LEU A 207 -5.37 -9.22 -4.71
N ARG A 208 -6.46 -10.00 -4.83
CA ARG A 208 -7.40 -10.23 -3.74
C ARG A 208 -6.75 -11.01 -2.60
N SER A 209 -6.02 -12.09 -2.91
CA SER A 209 -5.28 -12.89 -1.93
C SER A 209 -4.25 -12.04 -1.16
N PHE A 210 -3.51 -11.18 -1.89
CA PHE A 210 -2.60 -10.23 -1.26
C PHE A 210 -3.32 -9.27 -0.30
N LEU A 211 -4.43 -8.67 -0.73
CA LEU A 211 -5.19 -7.73 0.10
C LEU A 211 -5.81 -8.40 1.34
N GLU A 212 -6.24 -9.66 1.23
CA GLU A 212 -6.70 -10.46 2.37
C GLU A 212 -5.58 -10.67 3.39
N HIS A 213 -4.38 -11.03 2.95
CA HIS A 213 -3.23 -11.15 3.83
C HIS A 213 -2.89 -9.84 4.54
N VAL A 214 -2.81 -8.73 3.79
CA VAL A 214 -2.53 -7.41 4.38
C VAL A 214 -3.56 -7.01 5.44
N ALA A 215 -4.84 -7.35 5.23
CA ALA A 215 -5.90 -7.06 6.19
C ALA A 215 -5.78 -7.87 7.50
N LEU A 216 -5.11 -9.02 7.49
CA LEU A 216 -4.85 -9.84 8.69
C LEU A 216 -3.63 -9.38 9.48
N VAL A 217 -2.68 -8.71 8.80
CA VAL A 217 -1.42 -8.25 9.39
C VAL A 217 -1.53 -6.84 9.99
N MET A 218 -2.50 -6.04 9.55
CA MET A 218 -2.78 -4.69 10.07
C MET A 218 -3.56 -4.67 11.38
#